data_AF-A0A232R786-F1
#
_entry.id   AF-A0A232R786-F1
#
_cell.length_a   1.000
_cell.length_b   1.000
_cell.length_c   1.000
_cell.angle_alpha   90.00
_cell.angle_beta   90.00
_cell.angle_gamma   90.00
#
_symmetry.space_group_name_H-M   'P 1'
#
loop_
_entity.id
_entity.type
_entity.pdbx_description
1 polymer ?
#
loop_
_entity_poly.entity_id
_entity_poly.type
_entity_poly.pdbx_seq_one_letter_code
_entity_poly.pdbx_strand_id
1 'polypeptide(L)'
;MAAESWVTIGGFFATTASAIAAFFAVKQTMLQRTISTKPQLIINNQEVKAIHSLSNTFALKIEENNFYFDIPIIIKNVGLGTALNIKYNWSFDYKKYIKQCGFREIGEDPVFSPSKIMENEWDKHYHYSNDENSSYEYYKFIKNQKLNHYGIKKEHCELEYIMPVTQESSPSKIEFPTLIMLLLTEYLYSKRTSDSTIFDVLDAGQLHLKYEDISGNRNKIIFNCTIQLISYQSKSENGPRSTFRIEFTRVHSGSKLGLQRIRKSYADFINEHDYNKNK
;
A
#
# COMPACT_ATOMS: atom_id res chain seq x y z
N MET A 1 -71.96 -6.01 17.03
CA MET A 1 -71.10 -5.11 17.82
C MET A 1 -69.80 -5.76 18.27
N ALA A 2 -69.79 -6.68 19.25
CA ALA A 2 -68.53 -7.20 19.82
C ALA A 2 -67.58 -7.86 18.79
N ALA A 3 -68.11 -8.63 17.85
CA ALA A 3 -67.33 -9.31 16.81
C ALA A 3 -66.62 -8.32 15.84
N GLU A 4 -67.26 -7.21 15.48
CA GLU A 4 -66.68 -6.20 14.57
C GLU A 4 -65.47 -5.51 15.20
N SER A 5 -65.49 -5.30 16.52
CA SER A 5 -64.34 -4.77 17.26
C SER A 5 -63.13 -5.71 17.17
N TRP A 6 -63.32 -7.02 17.39
CA TRP A 6 -62.24 -8.01 17.27
C TRP A 6 -61.67 -8.11 15.86
N VAL A 7 -62.51 -8.07 14.82
CA VAL A 7 -62.06 -8.05 13.41
C VAL A 7 -61.26 -6.78 13.12
N THR A 8 -61.70 -5.62 13.63
CA THR A 8 -61.00 -4.33 13.45
C THR A 8 -59.64 -4.32 14.14
N ILE A 9 -59.56 -4.82 15.38
CA ILE A 9 -58.30 -4.96 16.15
C ILE A 9 -57.35 -5.93 15.43
N GLY A 10 -57.84 -7.08 14.98
CA GLY A 10 -57.05 -8.05 14.20
C GLY A 10 -56.51 -7.46 12.90
N GLY A 11 -57.34 -6.69 12.17
CA GLY A 11 -56.92 -5.95 10.98
C GLY A 11 -55.84 -4.89 11.25
N PHE A 12 -55.91 -4.20 12.40
CA PHE A 12 -54.90 -3.22 12.81
C PHE A 12 -53.55 -3.88 13.17
N PHE A 13 -53.57 -5.03 13.87
CA PHE A 13 -52.36 -5.81 14.11
C PHE A 13 -51.78 -6.41 12.82
N ALA A 14 -52.61 -6.91 11.91
CA ALA A 14 -52.16 -7.43 10.62
C ALA A 14 -51.52 -6.34 9.74
N THR A 15 -52.12 -5.14 9.67
CA THR A 15 -51.58 -4.02 8.89
C THR A 15 -50.31 -3.44 9.49
N THR A 16 -50.22 -3.29 10.82
CA THR A 16 -48.97 -2.84 11.48
C THR A 16 -47.83 -3.86 11.33
N ALA A 17 -48.11 -5.17 11.48
CA ALA A 17 -47.12 -6.22 11.21
C ALA A 17 -46.65 -6.23 9.74
N SER A 18 -47.58 -6.06 8.79
CA SER A 18 -47.28 -5.95 7.36
C SER A 18 -46.42 -4.72 7.03
N ALA A 19 -46.73 -3.56 7.63
CA ALA A 19 -45.92 -2.34 7.47
C ALA A 19 -44.49 -2.50 8.02
N ILE A 20 -44.33 -3.18 9.16
CA ILE A 20 -43.01 -3.51 9.73
C ILE A 20 -42.24 -4.45 8.80
N ALA A 21 -42.88 -5.50 8.27
CA ALA A 21 -42.26 -6.42 7.32
C ALA A 21 -41.83 -5.70 6.02
N ALA A 22 -42.68 -4.83 5.48
CA ALA A 22 -42.36 -4.01 4.30
C ALA A 22 -41.17 -3.07 4.56
N PHE A 23 -41.11 -2.42 5.73
CA PHE A 23 -39.97 -1.58 6.12
C PHE A 23 -38.64 -2.36 6.18
N PHE A 24 -38.65 -3.57 6.75
CA PHE A 24 -37.48 -4.44 6.76
C PHE A 24 -37.09 -4.93 5.35
N ALA A 25 -38.06 -5.29 4.50
CA ALA A 25 -37.80 -5.67 3.11
C ALA A 25 -37.16 -4.53 2.29
N VAL A 26 -37.64 -3.28 2.46
CA VAL A 26 -37.03 -2.10 1.84
C VAL A 26 -35.60 -1.87 2.37
N LYS A 27 -35.37 -1.96 3.69
CA LYS A 27 -34.02 -1.86 4.25
C LYS A 27 -33.07 -2.94 3.75
N GLN A 28 -33.53 -4.19 3.65
CA GLN A 28 -32.75 -5.31 3.11
C GLN A 28 -32.41 -5.05 1.64
N THR A 29 -33.37 -4.61 0.83
CA THR A 29 -33.17 -4.27 -0.59
C THR A 29 -32.15 -3.15 -0.76
N MET A 30 -32.24 -2.08 0.05
CA MET A 30 -31.26 -0.99 0.04
C MET A 30 -29.85 -1.49 0.40
N LEU A 31 -29.73 -2.25 1.50
CA LEU A 31 -28.45 -2.76 1.98
C LEU A 31 -27.81 -3.74 0.97
N GLN A 32 -28.61 -4.61 0.35
CA GLN A 32 -28.19 -5.51 -0.72
C GLN A 32 -27.68 -4.72 -1.93
N ARG A 33 -28.38 -3.65 -2.34
CA ARG A 33 -27.95 -2.77 -3.43
C ARG A 33 -26.62 -2.07 -3.12
N THR A 34 -26.46 -1.56 -1.89
CA THR A 34 -25.20 -0.94 -1.44
C THR A 34 -24.04 -1.94 -1.38
N ILE A 35 -24.29 -3.22 -1.07
CA ILE A 35 -23.26 -4.26 -1.13
C ILE A 35 -22.93 -4.63 -2.58
N SER A 36 -23.93 -4.75 -3.47
CA SER A 36 -23.71 -5.09 -4.87
C SER A 36 -22.96 -4.00 -5.65
N THR A 37 -23.07 -2.73 -5.27
CA THR A 37 -22.33 -1.62 -5.92
C THR A 37 -20.97 -1.31 -5.28
N LYS A 38 -20.56 -2.03 -4.23
CA LYS A 38 -19.33 -1.72 -3.48
C LYS A 38 -18.10 -2.45 -4.03
N PRO A 39 -17.12 -1.74 -4.61
CA PRO A 39 -15.79 -2.30 -4.87
C PRO A 39 -15.05 -2.59 -3.57
N GLN A 40 -14.17 -3.60 -3.60
CA GLN A 40 -13.25 -3.94 -2.52
C GLN A 40 -11.88 -4.24 -3.12
N LEU A 41 -11.05 -3.21 -3.21
CA LEU A 41 -9.69 -3.34 -3.73
C LEU A 41 -8.78 -4.04 -2.71
N ILE A 42 -8.06 -5.05 -3.20
CA ILE A 42 -6.95 -5.76 -2.53
C ILE A 42 -5.72 -5.74 -3.43
N ILE A 43 -4.54 -5.90 -2.84
CA ILE A 43 -3.26 -5.89 -3.54
C ILE A 43 -2.54 -7.18 -3.18
N ASN A 44 -1.98 -7.86 -4.17
CA ASN A 44 -1.21 -9.06 -3.95
C ASN A 44 0.20 -8.71 -3.45
N ASN A 45 0.73 -9.50 -2.52
CA ASN A 45 2.16 -9.45 -2.21
C ASN A 45 2.96 -9.88 -3.47
N GLN A 46 4.05 -9.18 -3.76
CA GLN A 46 4.89 -9.42 -4.94
C GLN A 46 6.28 -9.91 -4.51
N GLU A 47 6.82 -10.89 -5.21
CA GLU A 47 8.22 -11.31 -5.03
C GLU A 47 9.10 -10.68 -6.12
N VAL A 48 10.29 -10.23 -5.72
CA VAL A 48 11.25 -9.55 -6.59
C VAL A 48 12.64 -10.17 -6.39
N LYS A 49 13.23 -10.64 -7.49
CA LYS A 49 14.59 -11.19 -7.50
C LYS A 49 15.61 -10.09 -7.79
N ALA A 50 16.70 -10.09 -7.03
CA ALA A 50 17.79 -9.15 -7.19
C ALA A 50 19.15 -9.86 -7.14
N ILE A 51 20.08 -9.39 -7.97
CA ILE A 51 21.47 -9.84 -8.05
C ILE A 51 22.34 -8.85 -7.27
N HIS A 52 23.31 -9.37 -6.51
CA HIS A 52 24.27 -8.55 -5.76
C HIS A 52 25.41 -8.08 -6.67
N SER A 53 25.68 -6.78 -6.69
CA SER A 53 26.73 -6.19 -7.54
C SER A 53 27.42 -5.02 -6.85
N LEU A 54 28.66 -5.24 -6.41
CA LEU A 54 29.49 -4.22 -5.75
C LEU A 54 29.89 -3.08 -6.70
N SER A 55 29.84 -3.28 -8.02
CA SER A 55 30.22 -2.27 -9.01
C SER A 55 29.10 -1.27 -9.35
N ASN A 56 27.91 -1.40 -8.77
CA ASN A 56 26.75 -0.58 -9.08
C ASN A 56 26.46 0.50 -8.02
N THR A 57 25.62 1.46 -8.42
CA THR A 57 25.20 2.61 -7.60
C THR A 57 24.50 2.20 -6.30
N PHE A 58 23.82 1.05 -6.32
CA PHE A 58 23.34 0.32 -5.15
C PHE A 58 23.94 -1.09 -5.14
N ALA A 59 24.06 -1.72 -3.98
CA ALA A 59 24.59 -3.07 -3.82
C ALA A 59 23.75 -4.14 -4.53
N LEU A 60 22.50 -3.84 -4.88
CA LEU A 60 21.59 -4.68 -5.64
C LEU A 60 21.27 -4.10 -7.02
N LYS A 61 21.05 -5.00 -7.99
CA LYS A 61 20.30 -4.74 -9.22
C LYS A 61 19.11 -5.70 -9.26
N ILE A 62 17.91 -5.24 -9.60
CA ILE A 62 16.79 -6.15 -9.88
C ILE A 62 17.13 -7.00 -11.13
N GLU A 63 16.79 -8.28 -11.06
CA GLU A 63 17.10 -9.27 -12.11
C GLU A 63 16.17 -9.14 -13.32
N GLU A 64 14.90 -8.85 -13.08
CA GLU A 64 13.90 -8.64 -14.13
C GLU A 64 14.02 -7.23 -14.73
N ASN A 65 14.49 -7.13 -15.99
CA ASN A 65 14.66 -5.86 -16.70
C ASN A 65 13.37 -5.02 -16.79
N ASN A 66 12.19 -5.65 -16.74
CA ASN A 66 10.90 -4.98 -16.75
C ASN A 66 10.65 -4.12 -15.49
N PHE A 67 11.42 -4.33 -14.41
CA PHE A 67 11.24 -3.67 -13.11
C PHE A 67 12.26 -2.54 -12.87
N TYR A 68 12.91 -2.03 -13.93
CA TYR A 68 14.07 -1.15 -13.81
C TYR A 68 13.78 0.18 -13.10
N PHE A 69 12.60 0.77 -13.35
CA PHE A 69 12.12 2.00 -12.70
C PHE A 69 11.02 1.71 -11.68
N ASP A 70 10.07 0.82 -12.03
CA ASP A 70 8.92 0.47 -11.21
C ASP A 70 8.61 -1.03 -11.29
N ILE A 71 8.21 -1.62 -10.16
CA ILE A 71 7.78 -3.02 -10.04
C ILE A 71 6.24 -3.06 -10.20
N PRO A 72 5.70 -3.79 -11.19
CA PRO A 72 4.25 -3.91 -11.37
C PRO A 72 3.64 -4.85 -10.33
N ILE A 73 2.86 -4.31 -9.41
CA ILE A 73 2.11 -5.06 -8.39
C ILE A 73 0.69 -5.32 -8.89
N ILE A 74 0.19 -6.55 -8.74
CA ILE A 74 -1.19 -6.89 -9.12
C ILE A 74 -2.18 -6.34 -8.07
N ILE A 75 -3.13 -5.53 -8.54
CA ILE A 75 -4.30 -5.07 -7.78
C ILE A 75 -5.55 -5.79 -8.30
N LYS A 76 -6.50 -6.12 -7.42
CA LYS A 76 -7.74 -6.81 -7.78
C LYS A 76 -8.93 -6.23 -7.03
N ASN A 77 -10.11 -6.25 -7.64
CA ASN A 77 -11.36 -5.90 -7.00
C ASN A 77 -12.15 -7.17 -6.63
N VAL A 78 -12.14 -7.53 -5.34
CA VAL A 78 -12.96 -8.64 -4.80
C VAL A 78 -14.34 -8.18 -4.32
N GLY A 79 -14.72 -6.93 -4.64
CA GLY A 79 -16.08 -6.43 -4.45
C GLY A 79 -16.99 -6.78 -5.63
N LEU A 80 -18.27 -6.44 -5.49
CA LEU A 80 -19.28 -6.70 -6.53
C LEU A 80 -19.52 -5.50 -7.46
N GLY A 81 -19.14 -4.30 -7.03
CA GLY A 81 -19.18 -3.10 -7.86
C GLY A 81 -17.81 -2.73 -8.42
N THR A 82 -17.79 -2.06 -9.58
CA THR A 82 -16.59 -1.51 -10.21
C THR A 82 -16.02 -0.33 -9.40
N ALA A 83 -14.69 -0.24 -9.32
CA ALA A 83 -14.00 0.98 -8.88
C ALA A 83 -13.63 1.81 -10.12
N LEU A 84 -13.81 3.13 -10.06
CA LEU A 84 -13.62 4.10 -11.15
C LEU A 84 -12.68 5.23 -10.71
N ASN A 85 -12.12 5.97 -11.68
CA ASN A 85 -11.32 7.18 -11.47
C ASN A 85 -10.18 6.96 -10.45
N ILE A 86 -9.44 5.86 -10.61
CA ILE A 86 -8.50 5.39 -9.59
C ILE A 86 -7.21 6.21 -9.66
N LYS A 87 -6.87 6.83 -8.53
CA LYS A 87 -5.70 7.69 -8.35
C LYS A 87 -4.87 7.18 -7.19
N TYR A 88 -3.57 7.00 -7.36
CA TYR A 88 -2.71 6.50 -6.29
C TYR A 88 -1.35 7.18 -6.23
N ASN A 89 -0.76 7.21 -5.04
CA ASN A 89 0.62 7.64 -4.84
C ASN A 89 1.27 6.99 -3.62
N TRP A 90 2.60 7.10 -3.57
CA TRP A 90 3.46 6.47 -2.58
C TRP A 90 4.02 7.50 -1.61
N SER A 91 3.78 7.29 -0.32
CA SER A 91 4.36 8.08 0.76
C SER A 91 5.56 7.32 1.33
N PHE A 92 6.78 7.77 0.99
CA PHE A 92 8.03 7.23 1.48
C PHE A 92 9.06 8.35 1.64
N ASP A 93 9.83 8.34 2.73
CA ASP A 93 10.82 9.38 3.03
C ASP A 93 12.15 9.09 2.32
N TYR A 94 12.15 9.31 1.00
CA TYR A 94 13.33 9.13 0.15
C TYR A 94 14.54 9.88 0.70
N LYS A 95 14.39 11.16 1.06
CA LYS A 95 15.53 12.01 1.48
C LYS A 95 16.20 11.51 2.77
N LYS A 96 15.43 11.00 3.75
CA LYS A 96 15.97 10.35 4.95
C LYS A 96 16.74 9.09 4.60
N TYR A 97 16.16 8.16 3.85
CA TYR A 97 16.82 6.89 3.54
C TYR A 97 18.05 7.08 2.63
N ILE A 98 18.02 8.01 1.67
CA ILE A 98 19.17 8.39 0.85
C ILE A 98 20.34 8.86 1.72
N LYS A 99 20.08 9.74 2.70
CA LYS A 99 21.11 10.24 3.64
C LYS A 99 21.61 9.12 4.57
N GLN A 100 20.74 8.21 5.01
CA GLN A 100 21.13 7.03 5.79
C GLN A 100 21.93 5.97 4.98
N CYS A 101 21.81 5.98 3.65
CA CYS A 101 22.67 5.19 2.73
C CYS A 101 24.04 5.85 2.48
N GLY A 102 24.29 7.06 3.02
CA GLY A 102 25.56 7.77 2.93
C GLY A 102 25.74 8.65 1.68
N PHE A 103 24.70 8.93 0.89
CA PHE A 103 24.80 9.83 -0.26
C PHE A 103 24.73 11.31 0.15
N ARG A 104 25.64 12.14 -0.39
CA ARG A 104 25.65 13.61 -0.23
C ARG A 104 24.76 14.29 -1.28
N GLU A 105 23.92 15.25 -0.86
CA GLU A 105 23.07 16.05 -1.75
C GLU A 105 23.94 17.07 -2.51
N ILE A 106 23.86 17.12 -3.84
CA ILE A 106 24.59 18.08 -4.70
C ILE A 106 23.61 19.04 -5.39
N GLY A 107 23.96 20.33 -5.40
CA GLY A 107 23.11 21.39 -5.96
C GLY A 107 23.11 21.49 -7.48
N GLU A 108 24.24 21.17 -8.12
CA GLU A 108 24.33 21.10 -9.59
C GLU A 108 23.77 19.77 -10.11
N ASP A 109 23.12 19.79 -11.27
CA ASP A 109 22.59 18.58 -11.90
C ASP A 109 23.75 17.75 -12.52
N PRO A 110 23.90 16.47 -12.15
CA PRO A 110 25.01 15.64 -12.60
C PRO A 110 25.04 15.38 -14.11
N VAL A 111 23.94 15.63 -14.84
CA VAL A 111 23.91 15.54 -16.31
C VAL A 111 24.64 16.73 -16.96
N PHE A 112 24.66 17.90 -16.32
CA PHE A 112 25.21 19.14 -16.88
C PHE A 112 26.57 19.56 -16.31
N SER A 113 27.05 18.93 -15.23
CA SER A 113 28.42 19.15 -14.70
C SER A 113 29.07 17.87 -14.14
N PRO A 114 29.17 16.78 -14.92
CA PRO A 114 29.70 15.50 -14.45
C PRO A 114 31.17 15.56 -14.00
N SER A 115 32.02 16.34 -14.69
CA SER A 115 33.46 16.40 -14.42
C SER A 115 33.80 16.90 -13.00
N LYS A 116 33.21 18.03 -12.57
CA LYS A 116 33.40 18.61 -11.23
C LYS A 116 33.07 17.63 -10.10
N ILE A 117 32.12 16.72 -10.34
CA ILE A 117 31.65 15.77 -9.32
C ILE A 117 32.64 14.60 -9.20
N MET A 118 33.29 14.21 -10.30
CA MET A 118 34.29 13.13 -10.33
C MET A 118 35.64 13.51 -9.68
N GLU A 119 35.87 14.80 -9.40
CA GLU A 119 37.09 15.31 -8.74
C GLU A 119 37.02 15.29 -7.20
N ASN A 120 35.84 15.03 -6.61
CA ASN A 120 35.65 14.99 -5.16
C ASN A 120 35.92 13.59 -4.59
N GLU A 121 36.47 13.53 -3.36
CA GLU A 121 36.88 12.31 -2.61
C GLU A 121 35.71 11.36 -2.20
N TRP A 122 34.57 11.38 -2.89
CA TRP A 122 33.29 10.94 -2.35
C TRP A 122 32.52 10.03 -3.31
N ASP A 123 32.63 8.72 -3.12
CA ASP A 123 31.97 7.70 -3.94
C ASP A 123 30.43 7.73 -3.93
N LYS A 124 29.75 8.65 -3.23
CA LYS A 124 28.28 8.67 -3.11
C LYS A 124 27.69 10.08 -3.13
N HIS A 125 27.14 10.47 -4.28
CA HIS A 125 26.40 11.72 -4.47
C HIS A 125 24.97 11.47 -4.97
N TYR A 126 24.05 12.38 -4.65
CA TYR A 126 22.73 12.43 -5.28
C TYR A 126 22.28 13.87 -5.55
N HIS A 127 21.51 14.05 -6.62
CA HIS A 127 20.78 15.28 -6.92
C HIS A 127 19.28 15.00 -6.85
N TYR A 128 18.53 15.97 -6.32
CA TYR A 128 17.07 15.95 -6.28
C TYR A 128 16.54 17.18 -6.99
N SER A 129 15.64 16.99 -7.95
CA SER A 129 14.88 18.07 -8.57
C SER A 129 13.38 17.77 -8.59
N ASN A 130 12.59 18.81 -8.36
CA ASN A 130 11.13 18.74 -8.32
C ASN A 130 10.61 20.04 -8.97
N ASP A 131 10.22 19.93 -10.23
CA ASP A 131 9.52 20.98 -10.96
C ASP A 131 8.04 20.90 -10.60
N GLU A 132 7.44 22.03 -10.19
CA GLU A 132 6.02 22.12 -9.86
C GLU A 132 5.12 21.77 -11.06
N ASN A 133 5.59 22.02 -12.29
CA ASN A 133 4.89 21.70 -13.53
C ASN A 133 5.03 20.22 -13.94
N SER A 134 5.99 19.48 -13.38
CA SER A 134 6.18 18.06 -13.67
C SER A 134 5.33 17.18 -12.77
N SER A 135 4.78 16.10 -13.33
CA SER A 135 4.09 15.03 -12.59
C SER A 135 5.02 14.08 -11.85
N TYR A 136 6.34 14.30 -11.89
CA TYR A 136 7.38 13.48 -11.26
C TYR A 136 8.31 14.30 -10.35
N GLU A 137 8.90 13.64 -9.36
CA GLU A 137 10.11 14.07 -8.66
C GLU A 137 11.30 13.26 -9.18
N TYR A 138 12.45 13.89 -9.39
CA TYR A 138 13.62 13.23 -9.99
C TYR A 138 14.76 13.07 -8.99
N TYR A 139 15.26 11.84 -8.90
CA TYR A 139 16.39 11.46 -8.05
C TYR A 139 17.50 10.89 -8.94
N LYS A 140 18.63 11.61 -9.02
CA LYS A 140 19.83 11.21 -9.77
C LYS A 140 20.91 10.81 -8.79
N PHE A 141 21.60 9.70 -9.02
CA PHE A 141 22.62 9.14 -8.12
C PHE A 141 23.92 8.88 -8.85
N ILE A 142 25.05 9.31 -8.27
CA ILE A 142 26.41 8.95 -8.72
C ILE A 142 27.08 8.09 -7.66
N LYS A 143 27.67 6.98 -8.10
CA LYS A 143 28.67 6.19 -7.37
C LYS A 143 29.51 5.39 -8.36
N ASN A 144 30.81 5.20 -8.08
CA ASN A 144 31.75 4.46 -8.93
C ASN A 144 31.69 4.90 -10.41
N GLN A 145 31.63 6.23 -10.64
CA GLN A 145 31.49 6.87 -11.97
C GLN A 145 30.20 6.51 -12.76
N LYS A 146 29.24 5.77 -12.18
CA LYS A 146 27.94 5.44 -12.78
C LYS A 146 26.86 6.41 -12.32
N LEU A 147 26.17 7.03 -13.28
CA LEU A 147 24.97 7.84 -13.07
C LEU A 147 23.70 7.00 -13.27
N ASN A 148 22.89 6.86 -12.22
CA ASN A 148 21.53 6.31 -12.31
C ASN A 148 20.50 7.45 -12.13
N HIS A 149 19.32 7.29 -12.72
CA HIS A 149 18.22 8.25 -12.65
C HIS A 149 16.90 7.53 -12.38
N TYR A 150 16.08 8.08 -11.49
CA TYR A 150 14.74 7.58 -11.14
C TYR A 150 13.76 8.76 -11.12
N GLY A 151 12.66 8.66 -11.87
CA GLY A 151 11.52 9.56 -11.76
C GLY A 151 10.43 8.92 -10.92
N ILE A 152 10.05 9.53 -9.80
CA ILE A 152 9.01 9.05 -8.89
C ILE A 152 7.73 9.84 -9.17
N LYS A 153 6.64 9.18 -9.56
CA LYS A 153 5.41 9.88 -9.94
C LYS A 153 4.64 10.41 -8.71
N LYS A 154 4.21 11.67 -8.77
CA LYS A 154 3.51 12.37 -7.67
C LYS A 154 2.08 11.88 -7.44
N GLU A 155 1.37 11.56 -8.53
CA GLU A 155 0.08 10.84 -8.53
C GLU A 155 -0.08 10.10 -9.87
N HIS A 156 -0.32 8.78 -9.82
CA HIS A 156 -0.71 7.97 -10.97
C HIS A 156 -2.22 8.12 -11.20
N CYS A 157 -2.63 8.23 -12.46
CA CYS A 157 -4.00 8.48 -12.92
C CYS A 157 -4.40 7.59 -14.11
N GLU A 158 -3.50 6.73 -14.58
CA GLU A 158 -3.65 5.88 -15.78
C GLU A 158 -4.71 4.77 -15.64
N LEU A 159 -5.14 4.49 -14.41
CA LEU A 159 -5.98 3.35 -14.08
C LEU A 159 -7.45 3.79 -13.99
N GLU A 160 -8.12 3.85 -15.15
CA GLU A 160 -9.49 4.38 -15.25
C GLU A 160 -10.50 3.59 -14.40
N TYR A 161 -10.41 2.26 -14.38
CA TYR A 161 -11.32 1.39 -13.64
C TYR A 161 -10.71 0.03 -13.27
N ILE A 162 -11.28 -0.63 -12.25
CA ILE A 162 -11.06 -2.05 -11.93
C ILE A 162 -12.43 -2.73 -11.76
N MET A 163 -12.80 -3.60 -12.70
CA MET A 163 -14.02 -4.41 -12.64
C MET A 163 -13.92 -5.48 -11.54
N PRO A 164 -15.05 -5.99 -11.02
CA PRO A 164 -15.06 -7.18 -10.16
C PRO A 164 -14.24 -8.33 -10.76
N VAL A 165 -13.50 -9.06 -9.94
CA VAL A 165 -12.62 -10.19 -10.34
C VAL A 165 -13.38 -11.35 -11.02
N THR A 166 -14.72 -11.35 -10.97
CA THR A 166 -15.61 -12.27 -11.69
C THR A 166 -15.93 -11.84 -13.13
N GLN A 167 -15.53 -10.62 -13.52
CA GLN A 167 -15.76 -9.99 -14.82
C GLN A 167 -14.45 -9.52 -15.47
N GLU A 168 -13.44 -9.18 -14.66
CA GLU A 168 -12.12 -8.73 -15.10
C GLU A 168 -11.31 -9.87 -15.75
N SER A 169 -11.03 -9.76 -17.06
CA SER A 169 -10.36 -10.80 -17.86
C SER A 169 -8.83 -10.77 -17.79
N SER A 170 -8.24 -9.66 -17.37
CA SER A 170 -6.79 -9.47 -17.24
C SER A 170 -6.46 -8.69 -15.96
N PRO A 171 -5.40 -9.05 -15.21
CA PRO A 171 -5.14 -8.45 -13.91
C PRO A 171 -4.66 -6.99 -14.03
N SER A 172 -5.42 -6.06 -13.45
CA SER A 172 -5.00 -4.68 -13.22
C SER A 172 -3.70 -4.60 -12.40
N LYS A 173 -2.89 -3.57 -12.67
CA LYS A 173 -1.55 -3.38 -12.09
C LYS A 173 -1.34 -1.96 -11.59
N ILE A 174 -0.57 -1.82 -10.53
CA ILE A 174 -0.02 -0.54 -10.05
C ILE A 174 1.51 -0.60 -10.04
N GLU A 175 2.15 0.55 -10.18
CA GLU A 175 3.61 0.71 -10.24
C GLU A 175 4.15 1.01 -8.83
N PHE A 176 5.02 0.13 -8.30
CA PHE A 176 5.75 0.35 -7.05
C PHE A 176 7.17 0.85 -7.35
N PRO A 177 7.59 2.04 -6.86
CA PRO A 177 8.89 2.61 -7.23
C PRO A 177 10.08 1.77 -6.77
N THR A 178 10.87 1.28 -7.74
CA THR A 178 12.05 0.43 -7.47
C THR A 178 13.08 1.10 -6.55
N LEU A 179 13.14 2.43 -6.56
CA LEU A 179 14.03 3.20 -5.69
C LEU A 179 13.77 2.94 -4.19
N ILE A 180 12.52 2.69 -3.77
CA ILE A 180 12.19 2.36 -2.37
C ILE A 180 12.94 1.09 -1.93
N MET A 181 12.86 0.04 -2.76
CA MET A 181 13.51 -1.24 -2.50
C MET A 181 15.05 -1.11 -2.51
N LEU A 182 15.61 -0.35 -3.47
CA LEU A 182 17.07 -0.14 -3.57
C LEU A 182 17.63 0.65 -2.38
N LEU A 183 16.91 1.67 -1.89
CA LEU A 183 17.33 2.44 -0.72
C LEU A 183 17.24 1.63 0.58
N LEU A 184 16.13 0.92 0.80
CA LEU A 184 15.96 0.10 2.01
C LEU A 184 17.00 -1.03 2.11
N THR A 185 17.39 -1.60 0.97
CA THR A 185 18.41 -2.65 0.92
C THR A 185 19.82 -2.09 1.06
N GLU A 186 20.19 -1.01 0.37
CA GLU A 186 21.49 -0.31 0.58
C GLU A 186 21.66 0.14 2.05
N TYR A 187 20.56 0.55 2.71
CA TYR A 187 20.52 0.88 4.14
C TYR A 187 20.76 -0.32 5.07
N LEU A 188 20.19 -1.50 4.76
CA LEU A 188 20.54 -2.72 5.49
C LEU A 188 22.02 -3.09 5.28
N TYR A 189 22.55 -2.90 4.07
CA TYR A 189 23.95 -3.16 3.78
C TYR A 189 24.91 -2.21 4.50
N SER A 190 24.58 -0.92 4.61
CA SER A 190 25.40 0.06 5.34
C SER A 190 25.39 -0.12 6.86
N LYS A 191 24.37 -0.78 7.42
CA LYS A 191 24.20 -1.01 8.86
C LYS A 191 24.67 -2.38 9.37
N ARG A 192 25.33 -3.21 8.55
CA ARG A 192 25.78 -4.56 8.93
C ARG A 192 26.81 -4.55 10.07
N THR A 193 26.32 -4.73 11.30
CA THR A 193 27.12 -5.13 12.49
C THR A 193 26.70 -6.47 13.07
N SER A 194 25.64 -7.10 12.54
CA SER A 194 25.24 -8.48 12.83
C SER A 194 24.45 -9.06 11.64
N ASP A 195 24.55 -10.37 11.39
CA ASP A 195 23.89 -11.02 10.25
C ASP A 195 22.38 -11.27 10.46
N SER A 196 21.86 -11.13 11.68
CA SER A 196 20.44 -11.39 11.98
C SER A 196 19.49 -10.37 11.36
N THR A 197 19.88 -9.09 11.28
CA THR A 197 18.99 -7.99 10.82
C THR A 197 18.71 -8.00 9.32
N ILE A 198 19.29 -8.94 8.57
CA ILE A 198 19.13 -9.08 7.12
C ILE A 198 17.74 -9.63 6.75
N PHE A 199 17.07 -10.31 7.70
CA PHE A 199 15.72 -10.87 7.54
C PHE A 199 14.63 -10.01 8.21
N ASP A 200 14.98 -8.85 8.76
CA ASP A 200 14.02 -7.94 9.39
C ASP A 200 13.00 -7.39 8.37
N VAL A 201 11.79 -7.11 8.85
CA VAL A 201 10.73 -6.50 8.04
C VAL A 201 10.94 -4.99 7.98
N LEU A 202 11.19 -4.47 6.79
CA LEU A 202 11.46 -3.05 6.53
C LEU A 202 10.19 -2.28 6.22
N ASP A 203 10.06 -1.08 6.77
CA ASP A 203 8.99 -0.13 6.42
C ASP A 203 9.27 0.53 5.05
N ALA A 204 8.47 0.15 4.06
CA ALA A 204 8.46 0.69 2.70
C ALA A 204 7.39 1.76 2.48
N GLY A 205 6.89 2.37 3.57
CA GLY A 205 5.99 3.50 3.54
C GLY A 205 4.53 3.08 3.31
N GLN A 206 3.78 3.95 2.63
CA GLN A 206 2.35 3.75 2.41
C GLN A 206 1.93 4.01 0.98
N LEU A 207 1.09 3.12 0.44
CA LEU A 207 0.26 3.41 -0.72
C LEU A 207 -1.00 4.13 -0.26
N HIS A 208 -1.25 5.32 -0.81
CA HIS A 208 -2.55 5.96 -0.73
C HIS A 208 -3.29 5.78 -2.05
N LEU A 209 -4.49 5.19 -2.00
CA LEU A 209 -5.32 4.95 -3.18
C LEU A 209 -6.69 5.60 -2.98
N LYS A 210 -7.10 6.39 -3.96
CA LYS A 210 -8.40 7.06 -4.07
C LYS A 210 -9.17 6.44 -5.24
N TYR A 211 -10.48 6.28 -5.11
CA TYR A 211 -11.35 5.85 -6.20
C TYR A 211 -12.78 6.33 -5.98
N GLU A 212 -13.60 6.29 -7.02
CA GLU A 212 -15.04 6.50 -6.97
C GLU A 212 -15.77 5.16 -7.21
N ASP A 213 -16.89 4.92 -6.53
CA ASP A 213 -17.79 3.82 -6.90
C ASP A 213 -18.78 4.25 -8.00
N ILE A 214 -19.51 3.29 -8.58
CA ILE A 214 -20.52 3.56 -9.62
C ILE A 214 -21.72 4.42 -9.14
N SER A 215 -21.79 4.76 -7.84
CA SER A 215 -22.76 5.70 -7.27
C SER A 215 -22.15 7.08 -7.00
N GLY A 216 -20.89 7.32 -7.41
CA GLY A 216 -20.17 8.58 -7.24
C GLY A 216 -19.50 8.76 -5.87
N ASN A 217 -19.50 7.77 -4.98
CA ASN A 217 -18.91 7.94 -3.65
C ASN A 217 -17.38 7.87 -3.72
N ARG A 218 -16.72 8.96 -3.30
CA ARG A 218 -15.26 9.02 -3.15
C ARG A 218 -14.81 8.21 -1.94
N ASN A 219 -13.95 7.23 -2.20
CA ASN A 219 -13.35 6.35 -1.21
C ASN A 219 -11.83 6.55 -1.17
N LYS A 220 -11.23 6.44 0.02
CA LYS A 220 -9.77 6.37 0.21
C LYS A 220 -9.41 5.09 0.94
N ILE A 221 -8.42 4.37 0.43
CA ILE A 221 -7.74 3.26 1.10
C ILE A 221 -6.29 3.67 1.35
N ILE A 222 -5.72 3.17 2.44
CA ILE A 222 -4.28 3.22 2.71
C ILE A 222 -3.82 1.78 2.94
N PHE A 223 -2.70 1.41 2.33
CA PHE A 223 -1.97 0.18 2.65
C PHE A 223 -0.61 0.59 3.24
N ASN A 224 -0.22 -0.02 4.36
CA ASN A 224 1.16 -0.03 4.78
C ASN A 224 1.91 -1.04 3.90
N CYS A 225 3.11 -0.66 3.48
CA CYS A 225 3.94 -1.44 2.58
C CYS A 225 5.20 -1.86 3.31
N THR A 226 5.55 -3.15 3.24
CA THR A 226 6.75 -3.68 3.91
C THR A 226 7.55 -4.56 2.99
N ILE A 227 8.88 -4.56 3.14
CA ILE A 227 9.80 -5.39 2.38
C ILE A 227 10.55 -6.32 3.33
N GLN A 228 10.60 -7.61 3.01
CA GLN A 228 11.39 -8.59 3.74
C GLN A 228 12.22 -9.44 2.77
N LEU A 229 13.45 -9.80 3.15
CA LEU A 229 14.22 -10.83 2.46
C LEU A 229 13.62 -12.21 2.79
N ILE A 230 13.19 -12.96 1.77
CA ILE A 230 12.63 -14.32 1.97
C ILE A 230 13.62 -15.43 1.59
N SER A 231 14.59 -15.17 0.72
CA SER A 231 15.65 -16.13 0.42
C SER A 231 16.94 -15.46 -0.06
N TYR A 232 18.07 -16.09 0.24
CA TYR A 232 19.41 -15.70 -0.23
C TYR A 232 20.12 -16.93 -0.79
N GLN A 233 20.67 -16.79 -2.01
CA GLN A 233 21.43 -17.82 -2.70
C GLN A 233 22.85 -17.30 -2.93
N SER A 234 23.80 -17.78 -2.14
CA SER A 234 25.21 -17.35 -2.19
C SER A 234 25.96 -17.74 -3.47
N LYS A 235 25.53 -18.82 -4.14
CA LYS A 235 26.10 -19.29 -5.41
C LYS A 235 25.03 -19.36 -6.49
N SER A 236 25.14 -18.52 -7.50
CA SER A 236 24.40 -18.62 -8.76
C SER A 236 25.28 -18.15 -9.92
N GLU A 237 24.87 -18.48 -11.15
CA GLU A 237 25.58 -18.15 -12.40
C GLU A 237 25.95 -16.66 -12.53
N ASN A 238 25.05 -15.77 -12.11
CA ASN A 238 25.24 -14.31 -12.16
C ASN A 238 25.76 -13.71 -10.85
N GLY A 239 26.38 -14.52 -9.98
CA GLY A 239 26.78 -14.13 -8.62
C GLY A 239 25.70 -14.41 -7.57
N PRO A 240 25.80 -13.83 -6.37
CA PRO A 240 24.79 -14.02 -5.33
C PRO A 240 23.43 -13.44 -5.74
N ARG A 241 22.34 -14.10 -5.34
CA ARG A 241 20.94 -13.68 -5.57
C ARG A 241 20.19 -13.55 -4.24
N SER A 242 19.23 -12.62 -4.20
CA SER A 242 18.25 -12.46 -3.14
C SER A 242 16.84 -12.43 -3.73
N THR A 243 15.87 -13.07 -3.06
CA THR A 243 14.44 -12.83 -3.32
C THR A 243 13.86 -12.05 -2.15
N PHE A 244 13.24 -10.92 -2.46
CA PHE A 244 12.51 -10.08 -1.52
C PHE A 244 11.01 -10.20 -1.76
N ARG A 245 10.23 -10.11 -0.69
CA ARG A 245 8.76 -10.05 -0.72
C ARG A 245 8.31 -8.66 -0.32
N ILE A 246 7.52 -8.03 -1.19
CA ILE A 246 6.83 -6.77 -0.95
C ILE A 246 5.41 -7.13 -0.48
N GLU A 247 5.04 -6.69 0.73
CA GLU A 247 3.75 -7.01 1.35
C GLU A 247 2.88 -5.78 1.54
N PHE A 248 1.56 -5.98 1.43
CA PHE A 248 0.57 -4.90 1.48
C PHE A 248 -0.47 -5.17 2.57
N THR A 249 -0.41 -4.40 3.66
CA THR A 249 -1.35 -4.54 4.79
C THR A 249 -2.32 -3.36 4.85
N ARG A 250 -3.62 -3.63 4.68
CA ARG A 250 -4.66 -2.59 4.60
C ARG A 250 -4.87 -1.91 5.96
N VAL A 251 -4.80 -0.58 6.00
CA VAL A 251 -5.03 0.21 7.21
C VAL A 251 -6.54 0.37 7.44
N HIS A 252 -7.09 -0.39 8.38
CA HIS A 252 -8.50 -0.32 8.76
C HIS A 252 -8.73 0.74 9.85
N SER A 253 -9.30 1.88 9.46
CA SER A 253 -9.56 3.02 10.34
C SER A 253 -10.69 2.81 11.37
N GLY A 254 -11.75 2.06 11.01
CA GLY A 254 -12.97 1.98 11.82
C GLY A 254 -13.02 0.87 12.88
N SER A 255 -12.47 -0.31 12.61
CA SER A 255 -12.74 -1.52 13.41
C SER A 255 -12.07 -1.51 14.80
N LYS A 256 -10.84 -0.96 14.90
CA LYS A 256 -10.09 -0.95 16.18
C LYS A 256 -10.80 -0.16 17.27
N LEU A 257 -11.34 1.03 16.96
CA LEU A 257 -12.02 1.89 17.95
C LEU A 257 -13.32 1.26 18.49
N GLY A 258 -14.11 0.64 17.62
CA GLY A 258 -15.33 -0.07 18.03
C GLY A 258 -15.01 -1.28 18.94
N LEU A 259 -14.06 -2.12 18.52
CA LEU A 259 -13.61 -3.28 19.30
C LEU A 259 -12.93 -2.89 20.62
N GLN A 260 -12.21 -1.76 20.66
CA GLN A 260 -11.65 -1.21 21.90
C GLN A 260 -12.74 -0.72 22.86
N ARG A 261 -13.79 -0.04 22.37
CA ARG A 261 -14.95 0.33 23.22
C ARG A 261 -15.66 -0.90 23.78
N ILE A 262 -15.91 -1.92 22.96
CA ILE A 262 -16.55 -3.17 23.41
C ILE A 262 -15.68 -3.90 24.44
N ARG A 263 -14.38 -4.07 24.16
CA ARG A 263 -13.43 -4.71 25.10
C ARG A 263 -13.30 -3.94 26.41
N LYS A 264 -13.26 -2.60 26.36
CA LYS A 264 -13.24 -1.78 27.58
C LYS A 264 -14.54 -1.91 28.35
N SER A 265 -15.71 -1.76 27.71
CA SER A 265 -17.01 -1.94 28.36
C SER A 265 -17.18 -3.32 29.00
N TYR A 266 -16.63 -4.38 28.38
CA TYR A 266 -16.66 -5.74 28.93
C TYR A 266 -15.69 -5.91 30.11
N ALA A 267 -14.49 -5.31 30.05
CA ALA A 267 -13.54 -5.29 31.15
C ALA A 267 -14.06 -4.44 32.34
N ASP A 268 -14.73 -3.32 32.07
CA ASP A 268 -15.36 -2.47 33.09
C ASP A 268 -16.54 -3.21 33.76
N PHE A 269 -17.40 -3.88 32.97
CA PHE A 269 -18.49 -4.74 33.48
C PHE A 269 -17.99 -5.91 34.34
N ILE A 270 -16.93 -6.62 33.91
CA ILE A 270 -16.27 -7.63 34.76
C ILE A 270 -15.71 -6.97 36.02
N ASN A 271 -15.05 -5.81 35.91
CA ASN A 271 -14.48 -5.12 37.07
C ASN A 271 -15.53 -4.69 38.11
N GLU A 272 -16.77 -4.43 37.68
CA GLU A 272 -17.91 -4.01 38.51
C GLU A 272 -18.71 -5.20 39.09
N HIS A 273 -18.60 -6.40 38.51
CA HIS A 273 -19.36 -7.60 38.92
C HIS A 273 -18.48 -8.80 39.34
N ASP A 274 -17.17 -8.64 39.41
CA ASP A 274 -16.25 -9.63 39.97
C ASP A 274 -16.29 -9.64 41.50
N TYR A 275 -17.14 -10.52 42.04
CA TYR A 275 -17.36 -10.74 43.48
C TYR A 275 -16.10 -11.19 44.25
N ASN A 276 -14.98 -11.55 43.59
CA ASN A 276 -13.76 -11.97 44.30
C ASN A 276 -12.88 -10.81 44.81
N LYS A 277 -13.19 -9.54 44.50
CA LYS A 277 -12.34 -8.40 44.87
C LYS A 277 -12.27 -8.07 46.37
N ASN A 278 -13.12 -8.68 47.20
CA ASN A 278 -13.17 -8.49 48.65
C ASN A 278 -12.99 -9.82 49.40
N LYS A 279 -11.82 -10.45 49.26
CA LYS A 279 -11.33 -11.56 50.09
C LYS A 279 -9.82 -11.45 50.31
#